data_AF-A0A094ZIS9-F1
#
_entry.id   AF-A0A094ZIS9-F1
#
_cell.length_a   1.000
_cell.length_b   1.000
_cell.length_c   1.000
_cell.angle_alpha   90.00
_cell.angle_beta   90.00
_cell.angle_gamma   90.00
#
_symmetry.space_group_name_H-M   'P 1'
#
loop_
_entity.id
_entity.type
_entity.pdbx_description
1 polymer ?
#
loop_
_entity_poly.entity_id
_entity_poly.type
_entity_poly.pdbx_seq_one_letter_code
_entity_poly.pdbx_strand_id
1 'polypeptide(L)'
;MDSSDLHLAIDYVGSCGIVLTPEQKATLNTTLTILRHENKFSYVSFWGIIRGINGDYFIAQGIGKDVLKEKTNLYSKDCTTWGLLPVPGKQDIEKSKLFKMRLTGDPSHEAEYVEVKQMPGEGDELVETEELVISV
;
A
#
# COMPACT_ATOMS: atom_id res chain seq x y z
N MET A 1 8.64 -12.10 0.60
CA MET A 1 9.38 -12.89 -0.41
C MET A 1 10.71 -12.21 -0.63
N ASP A 2 11.85 -12.90 -0.45
CA ASP A 2 13.15 -12.28 -0.72
C ASP A 2 13.26 -11.86 -2.18
N SER A 3 14.01 -10.80 -2.43
CA SER A 3 14.50 -10.44 -3.76
C SER A 3 15.09 -11.63 -4.54
N SER A 4 15.85 -12.51 -3.88
CA SER A 4 16.50 -13.66 -4.52
C SER A 4 15.50 -14.74 -4.99
N ASP A 5 14.47 -14.99 -4.19
CA ASP A 5 13.47 -16.04 -4.44
C ASP A 5 12.18 -15.50 -5.07
N LEU A 6 12.17 -14.21 -5.43
CA LEU A 6 10.97 -13.51 -5.89
C LEU A 6 10.36 -14.17 -7.12
N HIS A 7 11.19 -14.55 -8.10
CA HIS A 7 10.74 -15.20 -9.33
C HIS A 7 9.94 -16.49 -9.04
N LEU A 8 10.47 -17.33 -8.16
CA LEU A 8 9.87 -18.60 -7.77
C LEU A 8 8.58 -18.36 -6.96
N ALA A 9 8.62 -17.43 -6.01
CA ALA A 9 7.50 -17.13 -5.14
C ALA A 9 6.29 -16.56 -5.91
N ILE A 10 6.52 -15.71 -6.92
CA ILE A 10 5.47 -15.16 -7.78
C ILE A 10 4.81 -16.28 -8.61
N ASP A 11 5.61 -17.21 -9.15
CA ASP A 11 5.06 -18.30 -9.96
C ASP A 11 4.19 -19.25 -9.13
N TYR A 12 4.54 -19.49 -7.86
CA TYR A 12 3.69 -20.25 -6.94
C TYR A 12 2.37 -19.56 -6.61
N VAL A 13 2.37 -18.24 -6.38
CA VAL A 13 1.12 -17.50 -6.11
C VAL A 13 0.31 -17.17 -7.37
N GLY A 14 0.86 -17.46 -8.56
CA GLY A 14 0.18 -17.27 -9.84
C GLY A 14 -1.13 -18.05 -9.93
N SER A 15 -1.21 -19.24 -9.33
CA SER A 15 -2.46 -20.02 -9.27
C SER A 15 -3.56 -19.37 -8.44
N CYS A 16 -3.21 -18.44 -7.56
CA CYS A 16 -4.16 -17.69 -6.72
C CYS A 16 -4.66 -16.40 -7.40
N GLY A 17 -4.36 -16.20 -8.69
CA GLY A 17 -4.78 -15.03 -9.46
C GLY A 17 -3.90 -13.79 -9.28
N ILE A 18 -2.80 -13.90 -8.51
CA ILE A 18 -1.80 -12.84 -8.38
C ILE A 18 -0.75 -13.06 -9.46
N VAL A 19 -0.94 -12.43 -10.61
CA VAL A 19 -0.05 -12.56 -11.77
C VAL A 19 0.58 -11.21 -12.09
N LEU A 20 1.90 -11.22 -12.26
CA LEU A 20 2.70 -10.10 -12.75
C LEU A 20 3.09 -10.33 -14.21
N THR A 21 3.17 -9.26 -14.99
CA THR A 21 3.68 -9.39 -16.36
C THR A 21 5.16 -9.79 -16.34
N PRO A 22 5.68 -10.46 -17.38
CA PRO A 22 7.10 -10.80 -17.47
C PRO A 22 8.01 -9.57 -17.31
N GLU A 23 7.58 -8.44 -17.86
CA GLU A 23 8.26 -7.15 -17.71
C GLU A 23 8.31 -6.69 -16.25
N GLN A 24 7.17 -6.69 -15.55
CA GLN A 24 7.13 -6.34 -14.12
C GLN A 24 8.02 -7.27 -13.29
N LYS A 25 8.03 -8.58 -13.57
CA LYS A 25 8.90 -9.54 -12.87
C LYS A 25 10.38 -9.23 -13.08
N ALA A 26 10.79 -8.99 -14.33
CA ALA A 26 12.19 -8.68 -14.65
C ALA A 26 12.63 -7.35 -14.04
N THR A 27 11.78 -6.33 -14.11
CA THR A 27 12.00 -5.02 -13.51
C THR A 27 12.14 -5.15 -12.00
N LEU A 28 11.19 -5.79 -11.30
CA LEU A 28 11.22 -5.97 -9.85
C LEU A 28 12.49 -6.70 -9.38
N ASN A 29 12.89 -7.78 -10.04
CA ASN A 29 14.11 -8.51 -9.69
C ASN A 29 15.34 -7.60 -9.76
N THR A 30 15.43 -6.78 -10.81
CA THR A 30 16.55 -5.86 -11.03
C THR A 30 16.53 -4.73 -10.01
N THR A 31 15.38 -4.06 -9.84
CA THR A 31 15.25 -2.86 -9.01
C THR A 31 15.38 -3.17 -7.53
N LEU A 32 14.84 -4.30 -7.04
CA LEU A 32 14.97 -4.70 -5.64
C LEU A 32 16.42 -5.05 -5.30
N THR A 33 17.17 -5.62 -6.25
CA THR A 33 18.61 -5.90 -6.10
C THR A 33 19.41 -4.61 -5.99
N ILE A 34 19.13 -3.63 -6.86
CA ILE A 34 19.74 -2.29 -6.81
C ILE A 34 19.41 -1.62 -5.47
N LEU A 35 18.13 -1.63 -5.09
CA LEU A 35 17.63 -1.00 -3.87
C LEU A 35 18.29 -1.57 -2.60
N ARG A 36 18.53 -2.89 -2.57
CA ARG A 36 19.30 -3.54 -1.50
C ARG A 36 20.70 -2.96 -1.36
N HIS A 37 21.40 -2.79 -2.49
CA HIS A 37 22.78 -2.32 -2.52
C HIS A 37 22.89 -0.81 -2.19
N GLU A 38 22.05 0.03 -2.81
CA GLU A 38 22.09 1.49 -2.63
C GLU A 38 21.75 1.91 -1.19
N ASN A 39 20.75 1.30 -0.58
CA ASN A 39 20.31 1.62 0.77
C ASN A 39 21.03 0.80 1.85
N LYS A 40 21.99 -0.05 1.45
CA LYS A 40 22.76 -0.94 2.36
C LYS A 40 21.86 -1.82 3.24
N PHE A 41 20.73 -2.26 2.71
CA PHE A 41 19.85 -3.19 3.40
C PHE A 41 20.52 -4.57 3.47
N SER A 42 20.42 -5.23 4.63
CA SER A 42 20.84 -6.63 4.75
C SER A 42 20.02 -7.53 3.83
N TYR A 43 18.72 -7.21 3.72
CA TYR A 43 17.73 -7.99 3.00
C TYR A 43 16.60 -7.08 2.49
N VAL A 44 16.03 -7.41 1.32
CA VAL A 44 14.88 -6.69 0.76
C VAL A 44 13.80 -7.70 0.42
N SER A 45 12.63 -7.53 1.04
CA SER A 45 11.45 -8.34 0.74
C SER A 45 10.50 -7.58 -0.18
N PHE A 46 10.05 -8.21 -1.24
CA PHE A 46 8.77 -7.83 -1.82
C PHE A 46 7.64 -8.30 -0.90
N TRP A 47 6.69 -7.41 -0.61
CA TRP A 47 5.57 -7.70 0.30
C TRP A 47 4.30 -8.05 -0.49
N GLY A 48 3.95 -7.23 -1.48
CA GLY A 48 2.77 -7.47 -2.29
C GLY A 48 2.34 -6.28 -3.14
N ILE A 49 1.14 -6.40 -3.70
CA ILE A 49 0.52 -5.40 -4.57
C ILE A 49 -0.80 -4.98 -3.96
N ILE A 50 -1.02 -3.67 -3.83
CA ILE A 50 -2.31 -3.10 -3.47
C ILE A 50 -2.97 -2.60 -4.76
N ARG A 51 -4.09 -3.22 -5.12
CA ARG A 51 -4.83 -2.87 -6.34
C ARG A 51 -5.60 -1.58 -6.12
N GLY A 52 -5.28 -0.53 -6.88
CA GLY A 52 -6.01 0.72 -6.87
C GLY A 52 -6.99 0.83 -8.04
N ILE A 53 -7.76 1.91 -8.08
CA ILE A 53 -8.72 2.17 -9.16
C ILE A 53 -8.00 2.59 -10.45
N ASN A 54 -7.08 3.56 -10.34
CA ASN A 54 -6.36 4.13 -11.48
C ASN A 54 -4.88 3.70 -11.54
N GLY A 55 -4.45 2.78 -10.67
CA GLY A 55 -3.08 2.31 -10.62
C GLY A 55 -2.81 1.44 -9.41
N ASP A 56 -1.95 0.45 -9.59
CA ASP A 56 -1.54 -0.49 -8.55
C ASP A 56 -0.32 0.05 -7.79
N TYR A 57 -0.24 -0.28 -6.49
CA TYR A 57 0.91 0.05 -5.65
C TYR A 57 1.69 -1.21 -5.32
N PHE A 58 2.98 -1.20 -5.61
CA PHE A 58 3.92 -2.28 -5.31
C PHE A 58 4.61 -1.96 -4.00
N ILE A 59 4.54 -2.86 -3.02
CA ILE A 59 5.08 -2.66 -1.68
C ILE A 59 6.30 -3.55 -1.47
N ALA A 60 7.40 -2.94 -1.04
CA ALA A 60 8.61 -3.63 -0.62
C ALA A 60 9.04 -3.17 0.77
N GLN A 61 9.83 -4.01 1.44
CA GLN A 61 10.38 -3.73 2.75
C GLN A 61 11.89 -4.00 2.72
N GLY A 62 12.66 -2.94 2.95
CA GLY A 62 14.08 -3.04 3.23
C GLY A 62 14.30 -3.33 4.71
N ILE A 63 15.16 -4.29 5.02
CA ILE A 63 15.51 -4.68 6.38
C ILE A 63 17.01 -4.44 6.57
N GLY A 64 17.35 -3.64 7.59
CA GLY A 64 18.71 -3.32 8.00
C GLY A 64 19.40 -4.46 8.73
N LYS A 65 20.40 -4.14 9.55
CA LYS A 65 21.13 -5.15 10.35
C LYS A 65 20.30 -5.61 11.54
N ASP A 66 19.59 -4.68 12.18
CA ASP A 66 18.62 -5.02 13.22
C ASP A 66 17.25 -5.25 12.61
N VAL A 67 16.90 -6.51 12.42
CA VAL A 67 15.64 -6.92 11.78
C VAL A 67 14.40 -6.39 12.52
N LEU A 68 14.47 -6.12 13.82
CA LEU A 68 13.31 -5.67 14.60
C LEU A 68 13.15 -4.15 14.59
N LYS A 69 14.25 -3.39 14.48
CA LYS A 69 14.23 -1.93 14.57
C LYS A 69 14.42 -1.21 13.23
N GLU A 70 15.16 -1.81 12.31
CA GLU A 70 15.56 -1.18 11.05
C GLU A 70 14.73 -1.73 9.90
N LYS A 71 13.44 -1.40 9.88
CA LYS A 71 12.54 -1.72 8.77
C LYS A 71 12.14 -0.46 8.05
N THR A 72 12.36 -0.44 6.74
CA THR A 72 11.99 0.65 5.86
C THR A 72 10.97 0.15 4.86
N ASN A 73 9.76 0.69 4.92
CA ASN A 73 8.71 0.37 3.96
C ASN A 73 8.85 1.28 2.75
N LEU A 74 8.71 0.71 1.56
CA LEU A 74 8.87 1.38 0.28
C LEU A 74 7.66 1.05 -0.60
N TYR A 75 7.26 2.01 -1.43
CA TYR A 75 6.25 1.80 -2.46
C TYR A 75 6.75 2.21 -3.83
N SER A 76 6.13 1.65 -4.86
CA SER A 76 6.34 2.01 -6.25
C SER A 76 5.01 1.92 -7.01
N LYS A 77 4.84 2.70 -8.08
CA LYS A 77 3.71 2.57 -9.02
C LYS A 77 4.10 1.92 -10.35
N ASP A 78 5.39 1.92 -10.65
CA ASP A 78 5.98 1.54 -11.94
C ASP A 78 6.95 0.35 -11.82
N CYS A 79 7.15 -0.18 -10.61
CA CYS A 79 8.19 -1.15 -10.23
C CYS A 79 9.64 -0.64 -10.35
N THR A 80 9.87 0.52 -10.96
CA THR A 80 11.20 1.10 -11.18
C THR A 80 11.59 2.08 -10.09
N THR A 81 10.70 3.00 -9.74
CA THR A 81 10.96 4.09 -8.80
C THR A 81 10.36 3.76 -7.45
N TRP A 82 11.20 3.74 -6.41
CA TRP A 82 10.79 3.37 -5.06
C TRP A 82 10.83 4.60 -4.13
N GLY A 83 9.66 4.98 -3.62
CA GLY A 83 9.48 6.02 -2.61
C GLY A 83 9.40 5.43 -1.21
N LEU A 84 9.81 6.20 -0.20
CA LEU A 84 9.67 5.82 1.21
C LEU A 84 8.20 5.96 1.65
N LEU A 85 7.68 4.95 2.34
CA LEU A 85 6.40 5.04 3.02
C LEU A 85 6.63 5.69 4.40
N PRO A 86 5.92 6.79 4.74
CA PRO A 86 6.00 7.34 6.08
C PRO A 86 5.47 6.32 7.10
N VAL A 87 6.09 6.30 8.29
CA VAL A 87 5.59 5.49 9.40
C VAL A 87 4.37 6.21 9.98
N PRO A 88 3.18 5.58 9.97
CA PRO A 88 1.96 6.27 10.41
C PRO A 88 2.00 6.53 11.92
N GLY A 89 1.50 7.70 12.32
CA GLY A 89 1.28 8.03 13.72
C GLY A 89 0.09 7.25 14.28
N LYS A 90 -0.06 7.23 15.62
CA LYS A 90 -1.20 6.57 16.27
C LYS A 90 -2.55 7.11 15.80
N GLN A 91 -2.63 8.43 15.56
CA GLN A 91 -3.85 9.07 15.06
C GLN A 91 -4.19 8.64 13.64
N ASP A 92 -3.19 8.53 12.76
CA ASP A 92 -3.38 8.10 11.37
C ASP A 92 -3.87 6.64 11.30
N ILE A 93 -3.35 5.79 12.19
CA ILE A 93 -3.83 4.40 12.33
C ILE A 93 -5.30 4.36 12.75
N GLU A 94 -5.73 5.22 13.68
CA GLU A 94 -7.14 5.27 14.07
C GLU A 94 -8.04 5.80 12.94
N LYS A 95 -7.62 6.88 12.26
CA LYS A 95 -8.31 7.43 11.09
C LYS A 95 -8.46 6.41 9.97
N SER A 96 -7.41 5.65 9.67
CA SER A 96 -7.42 4.63 8.62
C SER A 96 -8.48 3.55 8.80
N LYS A 97 -8.94 3.29 10.04
CA LYS A 97 -10.02 2.30 10.30
C LYS A 97 -11.38 2.74 9.75
N LEU A 98 -11.57 4.05 9.58
CA LEU A 98 -12.79 4.63 9.02
C LEU A 98 -12.76 4.57 7.48
N PHE A 99 -11.56 4.46 6.89
CA PHE A 99 -11.39 4.38 5.45
C PHE A 99 -11.76 2.99 4.92
N LYS A 100 -12.92 2.91 4.23
CA LYS A 100 -13.42 1.67 3.61
C LYS A 100 -13.41 1.71 2.08
N MET A 101 -12.94 2.81 1.49
CA MET A 101 -12.94 2.97 0.04
C MET A 101 -11.74 2.25 -0.60
N ARG A 102 -11.82 1.97 -1.91
CA ARG A 102 -10.65 1.50 -2.67
C ARG A 102 -9.64 2.65 -2.82
N LEU A 103 -8.35 2.31 -2.79
CA LEU A 103 -7.30 3.29 -3.06
C LEU A 103 -7.41 3.79 -4.50
N THR A 104 -7.23 5.10 -4.69
CA THR A 104 -7.40 5.74 -6.00
C THR A 104 -6.27 5.42 -6.98
N GLY A 105 -5.06 5.14 -6.51
CA GLY A 105 -3.87 5.02 -7.36
C GLY A 105 -3.02 6.29 -7.39
N ASP A 106 -3.43 7.35 -6.69
CA ASP A 106 -2.65 8.56 -6.48
C ASP A 106 -2.16 8.66 -5.01
N PRO A 107 -0.84 8.61 -4.75
CA PRO A 107 -0.28 8.81 -3.41
C PRO A 107 -0.61 10.17 -2.77
N SER A 108 -0.94 11.19 -3.58
CA SER A 108 -1.25 12.55 -3.10
C SER A 108 -2.74 12.76 -2.82
N HIS A 109 -3.56 11.72 -2.98
CA HIS A 109 -5.00 11.84 -2.76
C HIS A 109 -5.29 11.88 -1.25
N GLU A 110 -5.89 12.97 -0.80
CA GLU A 110 -6.48 13.08 0.54
C GLU A 110 -7.87 12.46 0.53
N ALA A 111 -8.09 11.50 1.42
CA ALA A 111 -9.36 10.80 1.53
C ALA A 111 -10.28 11.54 2.49
N GLU A 112 -11.44 11.95 1.99
CA GLU A 112 -12.49 12.55 2.82
C GLU A 112 -13.43 11.46 3.35
N TYR A 113 -13.61 11.41 4.66
CA TYR A 113 -14.63 10.58 5.28
C TYR A 113 -15.81 11.44 5.75
N VAL A 114 -16.96 11.20 5.13
CA VAL A 114 -18.26 11.77 5.52
C VAL A 114 -19.02 10.71 6.32
N GLU A 115 -19.36 11.00 7.56
CA GLU A 115 -20.25 10.15 8.36
C GLU A 115 -21.68 10.58 8.08
N VAL A 116 -22.43 9.76 7.33
CA VAL A 116 -23.85 10.01 7.07
C VAL A 116 -24.65 9.52 8.28
N LYS A 117 -25.20 10.45 9.06
CA LYS A 117 -26.13 10.12 10.15
C LYS A 117 -27.56 10.32 9.65
N GLN A 118 -28.32 9.23 9.62
CA GLN A 118 -29.77 9.31 9.42
C GLN A 118 -30.43 9.63 10.75
N MET A 119 -31.04 10.82 10.84
CA MET A 119 -31.78 11.26 12.00
C MET A 119 -33.27 11.08 11.71
N PRO A 120 -34.08 10.57 12.66
CA PRO A 120 -35.53 10.58 12.48
C PRO A 120 -35.99 12.05 12.42
N GLY A 121 -36.60 12.43 11.29
CA GLY A 121 -37.20 13.74 11.10
C GLY A 121 -38.53 13.87 11.85
N GLU A 122 -39.19 15.02 11.68
CA GLU A 122 -40.51 15.27 12.26
C GLU A 122 -41.58 14.51 11.45
N GLY A 123 -41.79 13.23 11.76
CA GLY A 123 -42.68 12.30 11.04
C GLY A 123 -41.95 11.04 10.54
N ASP A 124 -42.50 10.37 9.51
CA ASP A 124 -41.88 9.18 8.85
C ASP A 124 -40.76 9.56 7.86
N GLU A 125 -40.32 10.82 7.81
CA GLU A 125 -39.25 11.28 6.93
C GLU A 125 -37.87 11.09 7.59
N LEU A 126 -36.97 10.39 6.90
CA LEU A 126 -35.56 10.25 7.28
C LEU A 126 -34.78 11.44 6.71
N VAL A 127 -34.15 12.23 7.58
CA VAL A 127 -33.26 13.33 7.16
C VAL A 127 -31.82 12.81 7.17
N GLU A 128 -31.18 12.83 6.00
CA GLU A 128 -29.76 12.51 5.84
C GLU A 128 -28.94 13.76 6.09
N THR A 129 -28.15 13.75 7.18
CA THR A 129 -27.19 14.82 7.47
C THR A 129 -25.80 14.29 7.17
N GLU A 130 -25.14 14.89 6.18
CA GLU A 130 -23.75 14.62 5.82
C GLU A 130 -22.82 15.53 6.65
N GLU A 131 -22.11 14.97 7.62
CA GLU A 131 -21.02 15.68 8.31
C GLU A 131 -19.67 15.19 7.79
N LEU A 132 -18.85 16.09 7.23
CA LEU A 132 -17.43 15.85 6.96
C LEU A 132 -16.70 15.70 8.30
N VAL A 133 -16.35 14.47 8.68
CA VAL A 133 -15.79 14.21 10.01
C VAL A 133 -14.26 14.30 9.97
N ILE A 134 -13.59 13.82 8.91
CA ILE A 134 -12.11 13.76 8.86
C ILE A 134 -11.58 13.79 7.41
N SER A 135 -10.56 14.62 7.16
CA SER A 135 -9.60 14.46 6.06
C SER A 135 -8.42 13.58 6.51
N VAL A 136 -8.15 12.53 5.73
CA VAL A 136 -7.14 11.48 6.00
C VAL A 136 -6.07 11.49 4.91
#